data_AF-A0A934FJV5-F1
#
_entry.id   AF-A0A934FJV5-F1
#
_cell.length_a   1.000
_cell.length_b   1.000
_cell.length_c   1.000
_cell.angle_alpha   90.00
_cell.angle_beta   90.00
_cell.angle_gamma   90.00
#
_symmetry.space_group_name_H-M   'P 1'
#
loop_
_entity.id
_entity.type
_entity.pdbx_description
1 polymer ?
#
loop_
_entity_poly.entity_id
_entity_poly.type
_entity_poly.pdbx_seq_one_letter_code
_entity_poly.pdbx_strand_id
1 'polypeptide(L)'
;MPDHVHMIFQPGLKEEDKEGNPVFWPLSDIFHSIKSFSAKEVNKLEKTTGILWQDERFDRYIRSDRDLEEKFRYVCGNPWAAGIVDEQTAYRWLWTQDIEAVQPYVAPASLPYAPAAGQVARQNGPVARSTQPEAGSVSQISGAFAFRLYDEQGFPLDLTELMARERGLTVDVAGFNALMEEQKARARAAQKKTVIELSQIETKTPTRFLGYDALETPARVLEVVGLKDKTAVVLDTSTCYAEMGGQLGDTGELTGSGQLWRVVNTQKSGNTWLHILETGSQKSEDGSQNVDAPVVGSTVTLTVEKARRDAIQRHHTVTHLLHWALHEVVSKEASQKGSFVGPDKLTFDFNSAALTPAQVADIERLVNERIVENAGVSWSEVPHADVKSRKDVMQFFGDKYGDTVRVVQIGGGANKLDGYSMELCGGTHTRATGEIGLFRIVGENAIAAGVRRIEAVAGLTAFDAMRLDRELIRTVAGKLSSPIHELEKKIEALVAHQRELEKSLKAAAQREAAGTAKTLLASAENVNGTPSIIANIAGADGDTLQTIADALKGSGFKGVVVLGGAANGVVALLAAVTPEFTAKVQAGKIIQQIAPIVGGKGGGKPDNARGGGKDASKLDAALAKVKELFV
;
A
#
# COMPACT_ATOMS: atom_id res chain seq x y z
N MET A 1 -18.89 -10.10 19.89
CA MET A 1 -19.60 -11.04 19.00
C MET A 1 -19.09 -12.44 19.36
N PRO A 2 -19.72 -13.54 18.90
CA PRO A 2 -19.32 -14.89 19.29
C PRO A 2 -17.89 -15.27 18.86
N ASP A 3 -17.43 -14.72 17.74
CA ASP A 3 -16.19 -15.09 17.04
C ASP A 3 -15.21 -13.93 16.81
N HIS A 4 -15.59 -12.69 17.16
CA HIS A 4 -14.71 -11.53 17.06
C HIS A 4 -15.09 -10.39 18.04
N VAL A 5 -14.12 -9.48 18.23
CA VAL A 5 -14.22 -8.33 19.15
C VAL A 5 -13.96 -7.04 18.36
N HIS A 6 -14.86 -6.08 18.49
CA HIS A 6 -14.67 -4.72 17.98
C HIS A 6 -14.30 -3.79 19.13
N MET A 7 -13.26 -2.99 18.94
CA MET A 7 -12.79 -2.03 19.93
C MET A 7 -12.47 -0.70 19.25
N ILE A 8 -12.98 0.40 19.81
CA ILE A 8 -12.58 1.76 19.48
C ILE A 8 -12.07 2.38 20.76
N PHE A 9 -10.81 2.81 20.78
CA PHE A 9 -10.19 3.43 21.94
C PHE A 9 -9.20 4.50 21.51
N GLN A 10 -8.99 5.47 22.39
CA GLN A 10 -7.91 6.43 22.26
C GLN A 10 -6.65 5.85 22.91
N PRO A 11 -5.49 5.82 22.23
CA PRO A 11 -4.26 5.37 22.86
C PRO A 11 -3.90 6.28 24.02
N GLY A 12 -3.51 5.68 25.15
CA GLY A 12 -3.07 6.42 26.33
C GLY A 12 -1.68 7.03 26.15
N LEU A 13 -1.38 8.05 26.96
CA LEU A 13 -0.04 8.63 27.06
C LEU A 13 0.94 7.58 27.60
N LYS A 14 2.05 7.36 26.89
CA LYS A 14 3.15 6.49 27.32
C LYS A 14 4.16 7.27 28.13
N GLU A 15 4.61 8.39 27.58
CA GLU A 15 5.57 9.32 28.18
C GLU A 15 5.46 10.68 27.50
N GLU A 16 6.08 11.70 28.07
CA GLU A 16 6.34 12.95 27.36
C GLU A 16 7.76 12.88 26.79
N ASP A 17 7.94 13.31 25.55
CA ASP A 17 9.27 13.42 24.98
C ASP A 17 10.08 14.55 25.64
N LYS A 18 11.33 14.72 25.22
CA LYS A 18 12.23 15.72 25.81
C LYS A 18 11.79 17.16 25.54
N GLU A 19 10.90 17.37 24.58
CA GLU A 19 10.31 18.65 24.24
C GLU A 19 8.94 18.86 24.94
N GLY A 20 8.49 17.91 25.77
CA GLY A 20 7.22 17.95 26.49
C GLY A 20 6.02 17.57 25.63
N ASN A 21 6.22 16.99 24.44
CA ASN A 21 5.12 16.53 23.62
C ASN A 21 4.64 15.15 24.09
N PRO A 22 3.33 14.88 24.03
CA PRO A 22 2.80 13.58 24.41
C PRO A 22 3.20 12.49 23.42
N VAL A 23 3.91 11.47 23.91
CA VAL A 23 4.19 10.22 23.18
C VAL A 23 3.15 9.19 23.60
N PHE A 24 2.31 8.78 22.67
CA PHE A 24 1.28 7.78 22.92
C PHE A 24 1.81 6.35 22.72
N TRP A 25 1.18 5.37 23.36
CA TRP A 25 1.48 3.96 23.11
C TRP A 25 1.26 3.62 21.62
N PRO A 26 2.23 2.99 20.94
CA PRO A 26 2.06 2.63 19.53
C PRO A 26 1.05 1.49 19.39
N LEU A 27 0.31 1.51 18.29
CA LEU A 27 -0.74 0.52 17.99
C LEU A 27 -0.26 -0.94 18.10
N SER A 28 0.99 -1.21 17.69
CA SER A 28 1.61 -2.53 17.80
C SER A 28 1.72 -3.03 19.25
N ASP A 29 2.10 -2.14 20.17
CA ASP A 29 2.29 -2.50 21.58
C ASP A 29 0.92 -2.75 22.25
N ILE A 30 -0.06 -1.90 21.92
CA ILE A 30 -1.43 -2.03 22.44
C ILE A 30 -2.04 -3.36 21.99
N PHE A 31 -1.98 -3.67 20.70
CA PHE A 31 -2.54 -4.94 20.20
C PHE A 31 -1.75 -6.16 20.65
N HIS A 32 -0.42 -6.06 20.76
CA HIS A 32 0.37 -7.14 21.32
C HIS A 32 -0.08 -7.47 22.75
N SER A 33 -0.30 -6.43 23.58
CA SER A 33 -0.79 -6.59 24.94
C SER A 33 -2.19 -7.22 24.99
N ILE A 34 -3.16 -6.65 24.27
CA ILE A 34 -4.56 -7.14 24.25
C ILE A 34 -4.60 -8.60 23.78
N LYS A 35 -3.94 -8.89 22.65
CA LYS A 35 -3.98 -10.23 22.03
C LYS A 35 -3.26 -11.26 22.90
N SER A 36 -2.11 -10.91 23.49
CA SER A 36 -1.36 -11.80 24.37
C SER A 36 -2.10 -12.11 25.67
N PHE A 37 -2.67 -11.09 26.32
CA PHE A 37 -3.39 -11.26 27.59
C PHE A 37 -4.66 -12.09 27.40
N SER A 38 -5.51 -11.72 26.44
CA SER A 38 -6.77 -12.44 26.17
C SER A 38 -6.52 -13.87 25.72
N ALA A 39 -5.52 -14.13 24.87
CA ALA A 39 -5.14 -15.50 24.49
C ALA A 39 -4.78 -16.35 25.71
N LYS A 40 -4.02 -15.80 26.67
CA LYS A 40 -3.64 -16.53 27.89
C LYS A 40 -4.83 -16.80 28.80
N GLU A 41 -5.66 -15.80 29.08
CA GLU A 41 -6.79 -15.96 30.00
C GLU A 41 -7.88 -16.86 29.42
N VAL A 42 -8.21 -16.73 28.13
CA VAL A 42 -9.20 -17.61 27.48
C VAL A 42 -8.69 -19.05 27.46
N ASN A 43 -7.45 -19.29 27.02
CA ASN A 43 -6.86 -20.64 27.04
C ASN A 43 -6.83 -21.24 28.47
N LYS A 44 -6.59 -20.42 29.50
CA LYS A 44 -6.61 -20.85 30.90
C LYS A 44 -8.02 -21.21 31.37
N LEU A 45 -9.03 -20.40 31.03
CA LEU A 45 -10.43 -20.64 31.40
C LEU A 45 -11.00 -21.87 30.67
N GLU A 46 -10.69 -22.00 29.38
CA GLU A 46 -11.10 -23.12 28.52
C GLU A 46 -10.26 -24.39 28.73
N LYS A 47 -9.19 -24.31 29.55
CA LYS A 47 -8.21 -25.38 29.76
C LYS A 47 -7.59 -25.91 28.46
N THR A 48 -7.39 -25.02 27.49
CA THR A 48 -6.78 -25.31 26.19
C THR A 48 -5.41 -24.67 26.04
N THR A 49 -4.67 -25.02 24.99
CA THR A 49 -3.44 -24.32 24.55
C THR A 49 -3.51 -24.12 23.04
N GLY A 50 -3.15 -22.94 22.54
CA GLY A 50 -3.22 -22.65 21.11
C GLY A 50 -3.32 -21.18 20.77
N ILE A 51 -3.40 -20.91 19.46
CA ILE A 51 -3.59 -19.56 18.91
C ILE A 51 -5.07 -19.20 19.05
N LEU A 52 -5.38 -18.14 19.80
CA LEU A 52 -6.75 -17.62 19.94
C LEU A 52 -7.13 -16.66 18.80
N TRP A 53 -6.20 -15.79 18.40
CA TRP A 53 -6.44 -14.72 17.42
C TRP A 53 -6.00 -15.15 16.02
N GLN A 54 -6.86 -14.95 15.01
CA GLN A 54 -6.48 -15.11 13.60
C GLN A 54 -5.41 -14.08 13.20
N ASP A 55 -4.60 -14.39 12.19
CA ASP A 55 -3.51 -13.51 11.72
C ASP A 55 -4.01 -12.37 10.80
N GLU A 56 -5.32 -12.34 10.50
CA GLU A 56 -5.99 -11.23 9.82
C GLU A 56 -6.02 -9.98 10.72
N ARG A 57 -5.70 -8.80 10.16
CA ARG A 57 -5.59 -7.56 10.93
C ARG A 57 -6.42 -6.45 10.31
N PHE A 58 -7.55 -6.14 10.93
CA PHE A 58 -8.36 -4.95 10.66
C PHE A 58 -7.93 -3.75 11.54
N ASP A 59 -6.75 -3.84 12.13
CA ASP A 59 -6.14 -2.92 13.09
C ASP A 59 -5.69 -1.62 12.38
N ARG A 60 -6.33 -0.47 12.64
CA ARG A 60 -5.96 0.81 12.01
C ARG A 60 -6.13 2.02 12.93
N TYR A 61 -5.30 3.04 12.69
CA TYR A 61 -5.53 4.37 13.25
C TYR A 61 -6.73 5.03 12.58
N ILE A 62 -7.60 5.63 13.38
CA ILE A 62 -8.67 6.51 12.92
C ILE A 62 -8.07 7.88 12.66
N ARG A 63 -8.18 8.38 11.42
CA ARG A 63 -7.40 9.57 10.96
C ARG A 63 -8.23 10.84 10.79
N SER A 64 -9.53 10.78 11.03
CA SER A 64 -10.43 11.94 10.99
C SER A 64 -11.73 11.66 11.76
N ASP A 65 -12.46 12.72 12.12
CA ASP A 65 -13.77 12.59 12.76
C ASP A 65 -14.78 11.83 11.89
N ARG A 66 -14.68 11.98 10.56
CA ARG A 66 -15.53 11.24 9.62
C ARG A 66 -15.20 9.74 9.62
N ASP A 67 -13.92 9.39 9.65
CA ASP A 67 -13.46 7.99 9.77
C ASP A 67 -13.90 7.41 11.12
N LEU A 68 -13.81 8.19 12.20
CA LEU A 68 -14.32 7.81 13.52
C LEU A 68 -15.82 7.51 13.46
N GLU A 69 -16.61 8.40 12.87
CA GLU A 69 -18.05 8.25 12.77
C GLU A 69 -18.44 7.04 11.90
N GLU A 70 -17.75 6.83 10.78
CA GLU A 70 -17.96 5.67 9.91
C GLU A 70 -17.66 4.36 10.65
N LYS A 71 -16.52 4.27 11.36
CA LYS A 71 -16.15 3.05 12.12
C LYS A 71 -17.04 2.85 13.32
N PHE A 72 -17.42 3.92 14.01
CA PHE A 72 -18.37 3.87 15.10
C PHE A 72 -19.71 3.31 14.62
N ARG A 73 -20.26 3.83 13.52
CA ARG A 73 -21.51 3.31 12.94
C ARG A 73 -21.38 1.86 12.45
N TYR A 74 -20.26 1.51 11.83
CA TYR A 74 -19.98 0.13 11.43
C TYR A 74 -19.96 -0.82 12.64
N VAL A 75 -19.23 -0.46 13.70
CA VAL A 75 -19.18 -1.24 14.94
C VAL A 75 -20.57 -1.35 15.56
N CYS A 76 -21.32 -0.24 15.63
CA CYS A 76 -22.67 -0.24 16.17
C CYS A 76 -23.70 -1.03 15.35
N GLY A 77 -23.55 -1.07 14.03
CA GLY A 77 -24.43 -1.82 13.14
C GLY A 77 -24.14 -3.31 13.04
N ASN A 78 -22.95 -3.75 13.46
CA ASN A 78 -22.56 -5.16 13.35
C ASN A 78 -23.46 -6.16 14.09
N PRO A 79 -23.95 -5.87 15.32
CA PRO A 79 -24.94 -6.73 15.96
C PRO A 79 -26.23 -6.90 15.17
N TRP A 80 -26.67 -5.87 14.43
CA TRP A 80 -27.84 -5.96 13.53
C TRP A 80 -27.51 -6.78 12.27
N ALA A 81 -26.38 -6.48 11.64
CA ALA A 81 -25.94 -7.18 10.42
C ALA A 81 -25.68 -8.68 10.66
N ALA A 82 -25.23 -9.05 11.87
CA ALA A 82 -25.02 -10.44 12.28
C ALA A 82 -26.29 -11.11 12.84
N GLY A 83 -27.44 -10.41 12.85
CA GLY A 83 -28.72 -10.96 13.34
C GLY A 83 -28.73 -11.27 14.84
N ILE A 84 -27.85 -10.64 15.63
CA ILE A 84 -27.74 -10.87 17.08
C ILE A 84 -28.85 -10.14 17.84
N VAL A 85 -29.26 -8.96 17.34
CA VAL A 85 -30.41 -8.19 17.82
C VAL A 85 -31.15 -7.56 16.64
N ASP A 86 -32.46 -7.32 16.78
CA ASP A 86 -33.26 -6.68 15.74
C ASP A 86 -32.76 -5.27 15.41
N GLU A 87 -32.87 -4.90 14.14
CA GLU A 87 -32.57 -3.54 13.65
C GLU A 87 -33.50 -2.56 14.37
N GLN A 88 -32.93 -1.65 15.18
CA GLN A 88 -33.58 -0.72 16.16
C GLN A 88 -33.50 -1.13 17.64
N THR A 89 -33.08 -2.36 17.96
CA THR A 89 -32.82 -2.76 19.35
C THR A 89 -31.42 -2.34 19.76
N ALA A 90 -31.30 -1.66 20.91
CA ALA A 90 -30.01 -1.28 21.46
C ALA A 90 -29.20 -2.51 21.88
N TYR A 91 -28.03 -2.71 21.27
CA TYR A 91 -27.12 -3.79 21.65
C TYR A 91 -26.42 -3.46 22.98
N ARG A 92 -26.41 -4.41 23.92
CA ARG A 92 -25.73 -4.26 25.20
C ARG A 92 -24.21 -4.42 25.01
N TRP A 93 -23.50 -3.30 25.00
CA TRP A 93 -22.03 -3.28 24.96
C TRP A 93 -21.44 -3.82 26.26
N LEU A 94 -20.38 -4.63 26.13
CA LEU A 94 -19.65 -5.19 27.28
C LEU A 94 -18.92 -4.11 28.08
N TRP A 95 -18.59 -2.98 27.44
CA TRP A 95 -17.96 -1.83 28.06
C TRP A 95 -18.24 -0.58 27.22
N THR A 96 -18.51 0.55 27.88
CA THR A 96 -18.53 1.91 27.32
C THR A 96 -17.94 2.86 28.35
N GLN A 97 -17.51 4.05 27.92
CA GLN A 97 -16.99 5.08 28.84
C GLN A 97 -18.04 5.49 29.89
N ASP A 98 -19.33 5.50 29.53
CA ASP A 98 -20.43 5.77 30.46
C ASP A 98 -20.63 4.64 31.48
N ILE A 99 -20.41 3.38 31.09
CA ILE A 99 -20.45 2.23 32.01
C ILE A 99 -19.29 2.32 33.01
N GLU A 100 -18.08 2.67 32.56
CA GLU A 100 -16.90 2.80 33.43
C GLU A 100 -17.03 3.97 34.41
N ALA A 101 -17.65 5.08 34.01
CA ALA A 101 -17.93 6.21 34.89
C ALA A 101 -18.89 5.87 36.03
N VAL A 102 -19.79 4.89 35.84
CA VAL A 102 -20.81 4.47 36.82
C VAL A 102 -20.35 3.23 37.63
N GLN A 103 -19.58 2.34 37.01
CA GLN A 103 -18.99 1.15 37.64
C GLN A 103 -17.55 0.95 37.15
N PRO A 104 -16.55 1.57 37.82
CA PRO A 104 -15.15 1.46 37.43
C PRO A 104 -14.69 0.00 37.51
N TYR A 105 -14.00 -0.47 36.47
CA TYR A 105 -13.39 -1.79 36.50
C TYR A 105 -12.26 -1.82 37.54
N VAL A 106 -12.39 -2.69 38.55
CA VAL A 106 -11.35 -2.90 39.57
C VAL A 106 -10.47 -4.07 39.12
N ALA A 107 -9.26 -3.76 38.65
CA ALA A 107 -8.29 -4.79 38.31
C ALA A 107 -7.86 -5.58 39.57
N PRO A 108 -7.70 -6.92 39.50
CA PRO A 108 -7.23 -7.72 40.64
C PRO A 108 -5.80 -7.33 41.04
N ALA A 109 -5.53 -7.34 42.35
CA ALA A 109 -4.39 -6.70 43.01
C ALA A 109 -2.98 -7.23 42.68
N SER A 110 -2.83 -8.19 41.76
CA SER A 110 -1.52 -8.65 41.32
C SER A 110 -1.58 -9.34 39.95
N LEU A 111 -0.98 -8.72 38.94
CA LEU A 111 -0.66 -9.37 37.66
C LEU A 111 0.79 -9.88 37.73
N PRO A 112 1.05 -11.20 37.63
CA PRO A 112 2.41 -11.71 37.58
C PRO A 112 3.03 -11.39 36.21
N TYR A 113 3.79 -10.30 36.14
CA TYR A 113 4.82 -10.12 35.12
C TYR A 113 6.04 -10.97 35.50
N ALA A 114 6.25 -12.08 34.79
CA ALA A 114 7.48 -12.85 34.85
C ALA A 114 8.25 -12.66 33.54
N PRO A 115 9.47 -12.10 33.56
CA PRO A 115 10.33 -12.08 32.37
C PRO A 115 10.82 -13.51 32.13
N ALA A 116 10.64 -14.01 30.91
CA ALA A 116 11.11 -15.34 30.53
C ALA A 116 12.65 -15.35 30.47
N ALA A 117 13.29 -15.91 31.50
CA ALA A 117 14.65 -16.41 31.46
C ALA A 117 14.61 -17.91 31.16
N GLY A 118 15.37 -18.36 30.15
CA GLY A 118 15.49 -19.78 29.80
C GLY A 118 16.21 -20.01 28.48
N GLN A 119 17.55 -19.98 28.53
CA GLN A 119 18.43 -20.41 27.45
C GLN A 119 18.26 -21.91 27.16
N VAL A 120 18.22 -22.28 25.88
CA VAL A 120 18.77 -23.56 25.40
C VAL A 120 19.65 -23.29 24.19
N ALA A 121 20.88 -23.78 24.29
CA ALA A 121 22.01 -23.53 23.42
C ALA A 121 21.81 -23.93 21.96
N ARG A 122 22.34 -23.11 21.04
CA ARG A 122 22.82 -23.56 19.73
C ARG A 122 24.26 -23.09 19.53
N GLN A 123 25.05 -24.02 19.01
CA GLN A 123 26.50 -24.03 18.95
C GLN A 123 27.08 -22.90 18.08
N ASN A 124 28.17 -22.30 18.57
CA ASN A 124 28.98 -21.31 17.87
C ASN A 124 29.88 -22.01 16.82
N GLY A 125 29.68 -21.68 15.54
CA GLY A 125 30.69 -21.75 14.48
C GLY A 125 31.05 -20.34 14.03
N PRO A 126 32.32 -20.06 13.65
CA PRO A 126 32.82 -18.69 13.58
C PRO A 126 32.38 -18.00 12.28
N VAL A 127 31.60 -16.92 12.40
CA VAL A 127 31.43 -15.98 11.29
C VAL A 127 32.58 -14.98 11.37
N ALA A 128 33.46 -15.05 10.38
CA ALA A 128 34.57 -14.13 10.17
C ALA A 128 34.06 -12.68 10.07
N ARG A 129 34.75 -11.78 10.78
CA ARG A 129 34.66 -10.34 10.56
C ARG A 129 35.11 -10.03 9.14
N SER A 130 34.24 -9.44 8.32
CA SER A 130 34.66 -8.61 7.20
C SER A 130 34.31 -7.16 7.51
N THR A 131 35.35 -6.41 7.87
CA THR A 131 35.63 -5.00 7.56
C THR A 131 34.51 -4.12 6.98
N GLN A 132 34.37 -2.94 7.58
CA GLN A 132 33.74 -1.74 7.00
C GLN A 132 34.30 -1.41 5.60
N PRO A 133 33.54 -0.61 4.82
CA PRO A 133 34.14 0.47 4.05
C PRO A 133 33.66 1.86 4.52
N GLU A 134 34.54 2.84 4.34
CA GLU A 134 34.39 4.26 4.64
C GLU A 134 33.50 5.03 3.64
N ALA A 135 33.05 6.21 4.09
CA ALA A 135 32.72 7.45 3.37
C ALA A 135 31.84 7.42 2.10
N GLY A 136 30.64 8.03 2.21
CA GLY A 136 29.92 8.65 1.10
C GLY A 136 28.60 8.01 0.68
N SER A 137 27.74 7.53 1.57
CA SER A 137 26.44 7.00 1.18
C SER A 137 25.29 7.98 1.44
N VAL A 138 24.61 8.36 0.36
CA VAL A 138 23.22 8.79 0.40
C VAL A 138 22.43 7.67 1.09
N SER A 139 21.74 7.95 2.19
CA SER A 139 20.97 6.91 2.89
C SER A 139 19.83 6.42 2.00
N GLN A 140 19.93 5.15 1.62
CA GLN A 140 19.01 4.51 0.68
C GLN A 140 17.91 3.77 1.45
N ILE A 141 16.65 4.06 1.14
CA ILE A 141 15.48 3.29 1.56
C ILE A 141 15.54 1.94 0.85
N SER A 142 15.47 0.84 1.61
CA SER A 142 15.56 -0.50 1.05
C SER A 142 14.35 -0.84 0.19
N GLY A 143 14.56 -1.64 -0.85
CA GLY A 143 13.50 -2.12 -1.73
C GLY A 143 12.42 -2.90 -0.97
N ALA A 144 12.81 -3.61 0.10
CA ALA A 144 11.88 -4.30 1.00
C ALA A 144 10.98 -3.37 1.82
N PHE A 145 11.47 -2.18 2.19
CA PHE A 145 10.64 -1.19 2.87
C PHE A 145 9.70 -0.49 1.90
N ALA A 146 10.19 -0.09 0.72
CA ALA A 146 9.36 0.47 -0.34
C ALA A 146 8.30 -0.53 -0.83
N PHE A 147 8.65 -1.82 -0.92
CA PHE A 147 7.73 -2.90 -1.29
C PHE A 147 6.61 -3.04 -0.26
N ARG A 148 6.92 -2.97 1.05
CA ARG A 148 5.89 -2.96 2.09
C ARG A 148 4.98 -1.74 2.03
N LEU A 149 5.52 -0.55 1.76
CA LEU A 149 4.70 0.65 1.57
C LEU A 149 3.71 0.48 0.40
N TYR A 150 4.17 -0.10 -0.70
CA TYR A 150 3.34 -0.39 -1.87
C TYR A 150 2.31 -1.51 -1.59
N ASP A 151 2.76 -2.65 -1.08
CA ASP A 151 1.96 -3.86 -0.91
C ASP A 151 0.98 -3.78 0.28
N GLU A 152 1.44 -3.24 1.42
CA GLU A 152 0.64 -3.16 2.65
C GLU A 152 -0.15 -1.84 2.77
N GLN A 153 0.35 -0.74 2.20
CA GLN A 153 -0.25 0.59 2.36
C GLN A 153 -0.77 1.20 1.06
N GLY A 154 -0.62 0.49 -0.07
CA GLY A 154 -1.01 1.00 -1.39
C GLY A 154 -0.23 2.27 -1.79
N PHE A 155 0.87 2.57 -1.11
CA PHE A 155 1.61 3.81 -1.28
C PHE A 155 2.54 3.69 -2.50
N PRO A 156 2.32 4.49 -3.56
CA PRO A 156 3.03 4.30 -4.82
C PRO A 156 4.55 4.46 -4.70
N LEU A 157 5.31 3.67 -5.49
CA LEU A 157 6.78 3.70 -5.46
C LEU A 157 7.32 5.08 -5.87
N ASP A 158 6.71 5.70 -6.87
CA ASP A 158 7.02 7.05 -7.36
C ASP A 158 6.84 8.13 -6.27
N LEU A 159 5.78 8.04 -5.46
CA LEU A 159 5.60 8.90 -4.29
C LEU A 159 6.65 8.61 -3.19
N THR A 160 6.99 7.34 -2.99
CA THR A 160 8.07 6.93 -2.07
C THR A 160 9.43 7.50 -2.52
N GLU A 161 9.73 7.44 -3.81
CA GLU A 161 10.93 8.01 -4.43
C GLU A 161 10.96 9.53 -4.34
N LEU A 162 9.82 10.19 -4.55
CA LEU A 162 9.67 11.64 -4.44
C LEU A 162 9.96 12.11 -3.02
N MET A 163 9.29 11.52 -2.03
CA MET A 163 9.47 11.85 -0.60
C MET A 163 10.88 11.51 -0.09
N ALA A 164 11.47 10.42 -0.58
CA ALA A 164 12.85 10.08 -0.29
C ALA A 164 13.79 11.17 -0.81
N ARG A 165 13.61 11.60 -2.06
CA ARG A 165 14.43 12.62 -2.70
C ARG A 165 14.37 13.97 -2.00
N GLU A 166 13.18 14.39 -1.56
CA GLU A 166 12.98 15.61 -0.77
C GLU A 166 13.78 15.63 0.54
N ARG A 167 14.10 14.45 1.08
CA ARG A 167 14.88 14.28 2.31
C ARG A 167 16.34 13.90 2.05
N GLY A 168 16.80 14.00 0.80
CA GLY A 168 18.15 13.61 0.41
C GLY A 168 18.40 12.11 0.51
N LEU A 169 17.35 11.29 0.44
CA LEU A 169 17.39 9.83 0.42
C LEU A 169 17.16 9.30 -1.00
N THR A 170 17.64 8.09 -1.29
CA THR A 170 17.32 7.36 -2.52
C THR A 170 16.50 6.11 -2.18
N VAL A 171 15.83 5.51 -3.16
CA VAL A 171 15.11 4.23 -2.96
C VAL A 171 15.82 3.15 -3.77
N ASP A 172 15.99 1.97 -3.19
CA ASP A 172 16.43 0.77 -3.92
C ASP A 172 15.28 0.20 -4.75
N VAL A 173 15.09 0.81 -5.93
CA VAL A 173 14.10 0.41 -6.93
C VAL A 173 14.37 -1.00 -7.46
N ALA A 174 15.64 -1.42 -7.52
CA ALA A 174 16.00 -2.77 -7.98
C ALA A 174 15.52 -3.85 -7.01
N GLY A 175 15.74 -3.65 -5.70
CA GLY A 175 15.23 -4.54 -4.66
C GLY A 175 13.70 -4.56 -4.58
N PHE A 176 13.04 -3.43 -4.80
CA PHE A 176 11.57 -3.35 -4.90
C PHE A 176 11.05 -4.22 -6.04
N ASN A 177 11.62 -4.06 -7.24
CA ASN A 177 11.20 -4.81 -8.42
C ASN A 177 11.46 -6.31 -8.28
N ALA A 178 12.55 -6.71 -7.61
CA ALA A 178 12.83 -8.11 -7.32
C ALA A 178 11.74 -8.75 -6.44
N LEU A 179 11.29 -8.05 -5.40
CA LEU A 179 10.22 -8.51 -4.51
C LEU A 179 8.85 -8.53 -5.19
N MET A 180 8.57 -7.56 -6.07
CA MET A 180 7.40 -7.60 -6.95
C MET A 180 7.41 -8.83 -7.85
N GLU A 181 8.55 -9.17 -8.47
CA GLU A 181 8.68 -10.38 -9.28
C GLU A 181 8.58 -11.65 -8.44
N GLU A 182 9.10 -11.68 -7.22
CA GLU A 182 8.95 -12.82 -6.31
C GLU A 182 7.50 -13.01 -5.84
N GLN A 183 6.77 -11.92 -5.55
CA GLN A 183 5.34 -11.96 -5.24
C GLN A 183 4.53 -12.47 -6.44
N LYS A 184 4.81 -11.96 -7.65
CA LYS A 184 4.20 -12.46 -8.89
C LYS A 184 4.54 -13.93 -9.12
N ALA A 185 5.77 -14.35 -8.89
CA ALA A 185 6.19 -15.74 -9.04
C ALA A 185 5.48 -16.66 -8.03
N ARG A 186 5.33 -16.24 -6.77
CA ARG A 186 4.55 -16.95 -5.74
C ARG A 186 3.07 -17.04 -6.12
N ALA A 187 2.46 -15.95 -6.58
CA ALA A 187 1.08 -15.95 -7.05
C ALA A 187 0.87 -16.89 -8.25
N ARG A 188 1.78 -16.85 -9.24
CA ARG A 188 1.80 -17.77 -10.39
C ARG A 188 1.98 -19.23 -9.96
N ALA A 189 2.86 -19.49 -8.98
CA ALA A 189 3.10 -20.83 -8.45
C ALA A 189 1.90 -21.38 -7.67
N ALA A 190 1.24 -20.54 -6.86
CA ALA A 190 0.02 -20.88 -6.15
C ALA A 190 -1.13 -21.19 -7.12
N GLN A 191 -1.34 -20.32 -8.11
CA GLN A 191 -2.34 -20.53 -9.17
C GLN A 191 -2.07 -21.83 -9.95
N LYS A 192 -0.81 -22.09 -10.34
CA LYS A 192 -0.42 -23.33 -11.01
C LYS A 192 -0.67 -24.57 -10.14
N LYS A 193 -0.41 -24.50 -8.83
CA LYS A 193 -0.67 -25.60 -7.89
C LYS A 193 -2.16 -25.87 -7.74
N THR A 194 -2.99 -24.84 -7.60
CA THR A 194 -4.45 -24.95 -7.53
C THR A 194 -5.03 -25.56 -8.82
N VAL A 195 -4.57 -25.12 -10.00
CA VAL A 195 -4.97 -25.70 -11.29
C VAL A 195 -4.60 -27.19 -11.39
N ILE A 196 -3.41 -27.58 -10.91
CA ILE A 196 -2.98 -28.98 -10.89
C ILE A 196 -3.85 -29.81 -9.92
N GLU A 197 -4.11 -29.33 -8.71
CA GLU A 197 -4.95 -30.02 -7.72
C GLU A 197 -6.40 -30.19 -8.23
N LEU A 198 -6.98 -29.19 -8.90
CA LEU A 198 -8.32 -29.29 -9.50
C LEU A 198 -8.36 -30.24 -10.70
N SER A 199 -7.30 -30.25 -11.53
CA SER A 199 -7.21 -31.10 -12.72
C SER A 199 -7.09 -32.61 -12.42
N GLN A 200 -6.78 -32.97 -11.16
CA GLN A 200 -6.70 -34.36 -10.69
C GLN A 200 -8.05 -34.91 -10.21
N ILE A 201 -9.08 -34.06 -10.13
CA ILE A 201 -10.44 -34.49 -9.76
C ILE A 201 -11.05 -35.23 -10.96
N GLU A 202 -11.13 -36.55 -10.89
CA GLU A 202 -11.73 -37.42 -11.93
C GLU A 202 -13.28 -37.31 -11.98
N THR A 203 -13.80 -36.10 -12.20
CA THR A 203 -15.23 -35.91 -12.49
C THR A 203 -15.46 -36.09 -14.00
N LYS A 204 -16.35 -37.01 -14.38
CA LYS A 204 -16.57 -37.38 -15.81
C LYS A 204 -17.80 -36.72 -16.44
N THR A 205 -18.64 -36.05 -15.67
CA THR A 205 -19.92 -35.51 -16.17
C THR A 205 -19.80 -34.02 -16.48
N PRO A 206 -19.95 -33.62 -17.76
CA PRO A 206 -19.91 -32.21 -18.13
C PRO A 206 -21.09 -31.44 -17.53
N THR A 207 -20.83 -30.23 -17.01
CA THR A 207 -21.88 -29.32 -16.54
C THR A 207 -22.42 -28.50 -17.71
N ARG A 208 -23.75 -28.46 -17.88
CA ARG A 208 -24.40 -27.59 -18.88
C ARG A 208 -24.55 -26.18 -18.32
N PHE A 209 -23.80 -25.23 -18.86
CA PHE A 209 -23.87 -23.84 -18.45
C PHE A 209 -25.09 -23.12 -19.06
N LEU A 210 -25.92 -22.50 -18.21
CA LEU A 210 -27.12 -21.74 -18.56
C LEU A 210 -27.00 -20.25 -18.17
N GLY A 211 -25.87 -19.86 -17.56
CA GLY A 211 -25.68 -18.55 -16.93
C GLY A 211 -25.55 -17.36 -17.87
N TYR A 212 -25.62 -17.56 -19.19
CA TYR A 212 -25.68 -16.47 -20.16
C TYR A 212 -27.04 -15.78 -20.17
N ASP A 213 -28.12 -16.54 -19.97
CA ASP A 213 -29.51 -16.07 -20.12
C ASP A 213 -30.33 -16.15 -18.83
N ALA A 214 -29.85 -16.90 -17.83
CA ALA A 214 -30.51 -17.06 -16.55
C ALA A 214 -29.54 -16.80 -15.38
N LEU A 215 -30.07 -16.28 -14.28
CA LEU A 215 -29.35 -16.14 -13.01
C LEU A 215 -29.76 -17.20 -11.99
N GLU A 216 -30.83 -17.95 -12.29
CA GLU A 216 -31.37 -19.00 -11.43
C GLU A 216 -31.73 -20.23 -12.25
N THR A 217 -31.47 -21.43 -11.72
CA THR A 217 -31.93 -22.69 -12.33
C THR A 217 -32.12 -23.77 -11.27
N PRO A 218 -33.12 -24.66 -11.41
CA PRO A 218 -33.07 -25.95 -10.74
C PRO A 218 -31.91 -26.76 -11.31
N ALA A 219 -31.20 -27.49 -10.45
CA ALA A 219 -30.06 -28.31 -10.79
C ALA A 219 -30.03 -29.59 -9.94
N ARG A 220 -29.57 -30.69 -10.52
CA ARG A 220 -29.41 -31.96 -9.81
C ARG A 220 -27.97 -32.08 -9.28
N VAL A 221 -27.84 -32.42 -8.01
CA VAL A 221 -26.55 -32.69 -7.38
C VAL A 221 -26.01 -34.02 -7.90
N LEU A 222 -24.88 -33.98 -8.59
CA LEU A 222 -24.23 -35.16 -9.15
C LEU A 222 -23.17 -35.73 -8.23
N GLU A 223 -22.38 -34.86 -7.60
CA GLU A 223 -21.25 -35.25 -6.77
C GLU A 223 -20.95 -34.18 -5.73
N VAL A 224 -20.43 -34.60 -4.59
CA VAL A 224 -19.84 -33.72 -3.57
C VAL A 224 -18.38 -34.13 -3.41
N VAL A 225 -17.48 -33.20 -3.71
CA VAL A 225 -16.04 -33.42 -3.74
C VAL A 225 -15.40 -32.73 -2.54
N GLY A 226 -14.70 -33.49 -1.71
CA GLY A 226 -13.83 -32.94 -0.68
C GLY A 226 -12.54 -32.41 -1.29
N LEU A 227 -12.29 -31.12 -1.15
CA LEU A 227 -10.99 -30.47 -1.37
C LEU A 227 -10.38 -30.25 0.02
N LYS A 228 -9.06 -30.38 0.20
CA LYS A 228 -8.36 -30.32 1.52
C LYS A 228 -9.13 -29.62 2.66
N ASP A 229 -9.42 -28.33 2.48
CA ASP A 229 -10.09 -27.48 3.48
C ASP A 229 -11.44 -26.91 2.99
N LYS A 230 -12.00 -27.45 1.90
CA LYS A 230 -13.20 -26.91 1.23
C LYS A 230 -14.07 -28.03 0.67
N THR A 231 -15.35 -27.76 0.53
CA THR A 231 -16.27 -28.68 -0.16
C THR A 231 -16.65 -28.09 -1.51
N ALA A 232 -16.68 -28.90 -2.56
CA ALA A 232 -17.20 -28.50 -3.86
C ALA A 232 -18.40 -29.37 -4.26
N VAL A 233 -19.42 -28.76 -4.85
CA VAL A 233 -20.59 -29.46 -5.38
C VAL A 233 -20.54 -29.46 -6.90
N VAL A 234 -20.77 -30.62 -7.51
CA VAL A 234 -20.92 -30.78 -8.96
C VAL A 234 -22.40 -30.91 -9.30
N LEU A 235 -22.84 -30.12 -10.28
CA LEU A 235 -24.21 -30.06 -10.75
C LEU A 235 -24.29 -30.43 -12.24
N ASP A 236 -25.45 -30.95 -12.66
CA ASP A 236 -25.73 -31.23 -14.08
C ASP A 236 -25.86 -29.96 -14.93
N THR A 237 -26.39 -28.89 -14.32
CA THR A 237 -26.60 -27.56 -14.90
C THR A 237 -26.10 -26.49 -13.95
N SER A 238 -25.65 -25.36 -14.48
CA SER A 238 -25.21 -24.23 -13.65
C SER A 238 -25.49 -22.89 -14.30
N THR A 239 -25.98 -21.94 -13.51
CA THR A 239 -26.04 -20.51 -13.85
C THR A 239 -24.80 -19.75 -13.40
N CYS A 240 -23.98 -20.31 -12.50
CA CYS A 240 -22.70 -19.73 -12.08
C CYS A 240 -21.63 -19.94 -13.15
N TYR A 241 -20.98 -18.86 -13.56
CA TYR A 241 -19.83 -18.88 -14.45
C TYR A 241 -18.62 -19.41 -13.66
N ALA A 242 -17.92 -20.39 -14.23
CA ALA A 242 -16.68 -20.87 -13.66
C ALA A 242 -15.52 -19.99 -14.12
N GLU A 243 -14.60 -19.67 -13.21
CA GLU A 243 -13.43 -18.84 -13.48
C GLU A 243 -12.65 -19.33 -14.71
N MET A 244 -12.62 -18.50 -15.77
CA MET A 244 -11.85 -18.74 -16.99
C MET A 244 -11.75 -17.46 -17.84
N GLY A 245 -10.75 -17.39 -18.72
CA GLY A 245 -10.57 -16.27 -19.65
C GLY A 245 -10.28 -14.93 -18.97
N GLY A 246 -9.71 -14.95 -17.76
CA GLY A 246 -9.46 -13.76 -16.93
C GLY A 246 -10.65 -13.29 -16.10
N GLN A 247 -11.87 -13.80 -16.37
CA GLN A 247 -13.06 -13.51 -15.57
C GLN A 247 -13.10 -14.38 -14.31
N LEU A 248 -13.27 -13.74 -13.15
CA LEU A 248 -13.49 -14.44 -11.87
C LEU A 248 -14.78 -15.27 -11.88
N GLY A 249 -14.74 -16.40 -11.18
CA GLY A 249 -15.90 -17.25 -10.98
C GLY A 249 -17.00 -16.56 -10.18
N ASP A 250 -18.24 -16.93 -10.45
CA ASP A 250 -19.38 -16.40 -9.70
C ASP A 250 -19.49 -17.00 -8.31
N THR A 251 -20.08 -16.20 -7.44
CA THR A 251 -20.66 -16.57 -6.16
C THR A 251 -22.16 -16.73 -6.31
N GLY A 252 -22.78 -17.38 -5.34
CA GLY A 252 -24.22 -17.59 -5.34
C GLY A 252 -24.67 -18.44 -4.17
N GLU A 253 -25.86 -19.00 -4.30
CA GLU A 253 -26.49 -19.81 -3.26
C GLU A 253 -27.13 -21.06 -3.89
N LEU A 254 -27.00 -22.19 -3.20
CA LEU A 254 -27.78 -23.40 -3.44
C LEU A 254 -28.87 -23.47 -2.38
N THR A 255 -30.12 -23.66 -2.77
CA THR A 255 -31.24 -23.85 -1.86
C THR A 255 -31.97 -25.16 -2.15
N GLY A 256 -32.25 -25.94 -1.11
CA GLY A 256 -32.93 -27.23 -1.26
C GLY A 256 -33.23 -27.87 0.09
N SER A 257 -34.36 -28.58 0.18
CA SER A 257 -34.77 -29.28 1.42
C SER A 257 -34.81 -28.38 2.68
N GLY A 258 -35.11 -27.09 2.51
CA GLY A 258 -35.13 -26.10 3.59
C GLY A 258 -33.75 -25.64 4.09
N GLN A 259 -32.68 -26.03 3.40
CA GLN A 259 -31.29 -25.63 3.68
C GLN A 259 -30.76 -24.69 2.60
N LEU A 260 -29.77 -23.89 2.98
CA LEU A 260 -29.08 -22.93 2.11
C LEU A 260 -27.57 -23.15 2.25
N TRP A 261 -26.89 -23.29 1.12
CA TRP A 261 -25.43 -23.37 1.05
C TRP A 261 -24.90 -22.24 0.20
N ARG A 262 -23.95 -21.46 0.74
CA ARG A 262 -23.31 -20.37 0.01
C ARG A 262 -22.19 -20.89 -0.87
N VAL A 263 -22.22 -20.51 -2.14
CA VAL A 263 -21.17 -20.74 -3.12
C VAL A 263 -20.24 -19.53 -3.12
N VAL A 264 -19.01 -19.69 -2.63
CA VAL A 264 -18.01 -18.62 -2.50
C VAL A 264 -17.10 -18.50 -3.70
N ASN A 265 -17.04 -19.52 -4.56
CA ASN A 265 -16.35 -19.47 -5.84
C ASN A 265 -16.86 -20.61 -6.75
N THR A 266 -16.83 -20.39 -8.06
CA THR A 266 -17.12 -21.42 -9.06
C THR A 266 -15.90 -21.60 -9.95
N GLN A 267 -15.36 -22.81 -10.00
CA GLN A 267 -14.13 -23.14 -10.74
C GLN A 267 -14.37 -24.24 -11.78
N LYS A 268 -13.51 -24.31 -12.79
CA LYS A 268 -13.62 -25.27 -13.88
C LYS A 268 -12.55 -26.35 -13.76
N SER A 269 -12.94 -27.61 -13.84
CA SER A 269 -12.03 -28.75 -14.04
C SER A 269 -12.50 -29.56 -15.24
N GLY A 270 -11.72 -29.54 -16.33
CA GLY A 270 -12.17 -30.10 -17.60
C GLY A 270 -13.45 -29.43 -18.10
N ASN A 271 -14.54 -30.20 -18.22
CA ASN A 271 -15.87 -29.71 -18.57
C ASN A 271 -16.83 -29.67 -17.37
N THR A 272 -16.31 -29.82 -16.15
CA THR A 272 -17.08 -29.88 -14.90
C THR A 272 -16.94 -28.58 -14.11
N TRP A 273 -18.05 -28.06 -13.61
CA TRP A 273 -18.07 -26.87 -12.75
C TRP A 273 -18.06 -27.32 -11.29
N LEU A 274 -17.09 -26.81 -10.54
CA LEU A 274 -16.89 -27.04 -9.12
C LEU A 274 -17.42 -25.82 -8.36
N HIS A 275 -18.57 -25.97 -7.70
CA HIS A 275 -19.19 -24.93 -6.89
C HIS A 275 -18.65 -25.04 -5.47
N ILE A 276 -17.68 -24.19 -5.13
CA ILE A 276 -16.98 -24.23 -3.84
C ILE A 276 -17.88 -23.61 -2.78
N LEU A 277 -18.23 -24.40 -1.77
CA LEU A 277 -19.07 -23.97 -0.65
C LEU A 277 -18.25 -23.22 0.40
N GLU A 278 -18.90 -22.29 1.11
CA GLU A 278 -18.37 -21.66 2.32
C GLU A 278 -18.12 -22.73 3.40
N THR A 279 -16.89 -22.81 3.94
CA THR A 279 -16.57 -23.82 4.95
C THR A 279 -17.07 -23.39 6.33
N GLY A 280 -18.16 -23.99 6.82
CA GLY A 280 -18.50 -24.06 8.25
C GLY A 280 -19.92 -23.66 8.64
N SER A 281 -20.75 -24.64 9.02
CA SER A 281 -21.85 -24.39 9.97
C SER A 281 -22.26 -25.54 10.89
N GLN A 282 -21.81 -26.80 10.73
CA GLN A 282 -22.03 -27.82 11.79
C GLN A 282 -20.87 -28.82 11.91
N LYS A 283 -20.23 -28.86 13.08
CA LYS A 283 -19.50 -30.05 13.55
C LYS A 283 -20.54 -31.04 14.07
N SER A 284 -20.48 -32.29 13.63
CA SER A 284 -21.16 -33.40 14.29
C SER A 284 -20.64 -33.54 15.73
N GLU A 285 -21.52 -33.82 16.70
CA GLU A 285 -21.16 -34.13 18.09
C GLU A 285 -20.21 -35.35 18.22
N ASP A 286 -20.10 -36.19 17.18
CA ASP A 286 -19.24 -37.39 17.18
C ASP A 286 -17.82 -37.15 16.61
N GLY A 287 -17.50 -35.94 16.16
CA GLY A 287 -16.18 -35.62 15.59
C GLY A 287 -15.93 -36.15 14.17
N SER A 288 -16.92 -36.75 13.49
CA SER A 288 -16.87 -36.99 12.05
C SER A 288 -17.11 -35.69 11.28
N GLN A 289 -16.37 -35.49 10.18
CA GLN A 289 -16.65 -34.40 9.26
C GLN A 289 -17.96 -34.70 8.54
N ASN A 290 -19.07 -34.19 9.08
CA ASN A 290 -20.29 -34.06 8.29
C ASN A 290 -20.00 -32.98 7.24
N VAL A 291 -19.91 -33.38 5.98
CA VAL A 291 -19.80 -32.45 4.86
C VAL A 291 -21.15 -31.75 4.76
N ASP A 292 -21.25 -30.52 5.27
CA ASP A 292 -22.45 -29.67 5.13
C ASP A 292 -22.62 -29.31 3.64
N ALA A 293 -23.27 -30.20 2.91
CA ALA A 293 -23.48 -30.15 1.48
C ALA A 293 -24.80 -30.84 1.11
N PRO A 294 -25.40 -30.45 -0.02
CA PRO A 294 -26.64 -31.06 -0.46
C PRO A 294 -26.44 -32.54 -0.82
N VAL A 295 -27.48 -33.34 -0.54
CA VAL A 295 -27.45 -34.79 -0.75
C VAL A 295 -27.28 -35.10 -2.24
N VAL A 296 -26.33 -35.98 -2.58
CA VAL A 296 -26.13 -36.45 -3.96
C VAL A 296 -27.42 -37.06 -4.50
N GLY A 297 -27.80 -36.65 -5.71
CA GLY A 297 -29.03 -37.05 -6.39
C GLY A 297 -30.24 -36.17 -6.11
N SER A 298 -30.18 -35.29 -5.10
CA SER A 298 -31.24 -34.32 -4.81
C SER A 298 -31.27 -33.17 -5.84
N THR A 299 -32.39 -32.44 -5.86
CA THR A 299 -32.56 -31.22 -6.65
C THR A 299 -32.42 -30.01 -5.74
N VAL A 300 -31.60 -29.06 -6.18
CA VAL A 300 -31.37 -27.75 -5.53
C VAL A 300 -31.64 -26.64 -6.54
N THR A 301 -31.99 -25.46 -6.07
CA THR A 301 -32.04 -24.24 -6.89
C THR A 301 -30.72 -23.51 -6.72
N LEU A 302 -30.01 -23.27 -7.83
CA LEU A 302 -28.80 -22.47 -7.87
C LEU A 302 -29.13 -21.05 -8.32
N THR A 303 -28.82 -20.07 -7.48
CA THR A 303 -29.05 -18.64 -7.74
C THR A 303 -27.71 -17.88 -7.68
N VAL A 304 -27.38 -17.13 -8.73
CA VAL A 304 -26.16 -16.31 -8.85
C VAL A 304 -26.31 -15.04 -8.02
N GLU A 305 -25.22 -14.58 -7.39
CA GLU A 305 -25.16 -13.25 -6.78
C GLU A 305 -25.19 -12.16 -7.86
N LYS A 306 -26.39 -11.66 -8.17
CA LYS A 306 -26.63 -10.75 -9.30
C LYS A 306 -25.75 -9.49 -9.26
N ALA A 307 -25.61 -8.84 -8.11
CA ALA A 307 -24.87 -7.59 -8.00
C ALA A 307 -23.39 -7.77 -8.41
N ARG A 308 -22.77 -8.85 -7.91
CA ARG A 308 -21.40 -9.24 -8.28
C ARG A 308 -21.30 -9.57 -9.77
N ARG A 309 -22.22 -10.40 -10.29
CA ARG A 309 -22.25 -10.76 -11.72
C ARG A 309 -22.37 -9.53 -12.62
N ASP A 310 -23.27 -8.61 -12.31
CA ASP A 310 -23.46 -7.38 -13.07
C ASP A 310 -22.15 -6.57 -13.09
N ALA A 311 -21.48 -6.41 -11.95
CA ALA A 311 -20.20 -5.68 -11.87
C ALA A 311 -19.11 -6.34 -12.73
N ILE A 312 -18.99 -7.66 -12.69
CA ILE A 312 -18.06 -8.43 -13.53
C ILE A 312 -18.40 -8.26 -15.02
N GLN A 313 -19.69 -8.35 -15.41
CA GLN A 313 -20.12 -8.16 -16.80
C GLN A 313 -19.79 -6.78 -17.35
N ARG A 314 -19.93 -5.72 -16.54
CA ARG A 314 -19.52 -4.36 -16.91
C ARG A 314 -18.03 -4.29 -17.19
N HIS A 315 -17.21 -4.77 -16.26
CA HIS A 315 -15.76 -4.84 -16.43
C HIS A 315 -15.36 -5.71 -17.63
N HIS A 316 -16.03 -6.84 -17.87
CA HIS A 316 -15.72 -7.68 -19.01
C HIS A 316 -16.03 -6.99 -20.34
N THR A 317 -17.24 -6.43 -20.46
CA THR A 317 -17.65 -5.75 -21.70
C THR A 317 -16.74 -4.55 -21.99
N VAL A 318 -16.36 -3.78 -20.97
CA VAL A 318 -15.46 -2.64 -21.19
C VAL A 318 -14.03 -3.06 -21.50
N THR A 319 -13.59 -4.26 -21.11
CA THR A 319 -12.30 -4.82 -21.56
C THR A 319 -12.24 -4.94 -23.10
N HIS A 320 -13.33 -5.35 -23.75
CA HIS A 320 -13.41 -5.40 -25.22
C HIS A 320 -13.38 -4.01 -25.85
N LEU A 321 -14.08 -3.03 -25.25
CA LEU A 321 -14.02 -1.63 -25.68
C LEU A 321 -12.63 -1.04 -25.51
N LEU A 322 -11.96 -1.35 -24.40
CA LEU A 322 -10.60 -0.92 -24.11
C LEU A 322 -9.61 -1.50 -25.13
N HIS A 323 -9.73 -2.78 -25.47
CA HIS A 323 -8.88 -3.41 -26.47
C HIS A 323 -9.07 -2.78 -27.86
N TRP A 324 -10.32 -2.55 -28.26
CA TRP A 324 -10.63 -1.81 -29.48
C TRP A 324 -10.07 -0.37 -29.45
N ALA A 325 -10.23 0.36 -28.34
CA ALA A 325 -9.72 1.72 -28.22
C ALA A 325 -8.18 1.79 -28.27
N LEU A 326 -7.48 0.79 -27.73
CA LEU A 326 -6.03 0.65 -27.87
C LEU A 326 -5.62 0.50 -29.34
N HIS A 327 -6.41 -0.21 -30.15
CA HIS A 327 -6.17 -0.34 -31.59
C HIS A 327 -6.39 0.96 -32.36
N GLU A 328 -7.33 1.78 -31.92
CA GLU A 328 -7.61 3.08 -32.55
C GLU A 328 -6.57 4.16 -32.16
N VAL A 329 -6.15 4.19 -30.89
CA VAL A 329 -5.34 5.29 -30.35
C VAL A 329 -3.84 4.97 -30.32
N VAL A 330 -3.47 3.70 -30.12
CA VAL A 330 -2.07 3.31 -29.90
C VAL A 330 -1.48 2.61 -31.12
N SER A 331 -2.01 1.45 -31.49
CA SER A 331 -1.49 0.64 -32.59
C SER A 331 -2.40 -0.55 -32.89
N LYS A 332 -2.58 -0.88 -34.17
CA LYS A 332 -3.35 -2.06 -34.63
C LYS A 332 -2.68 -3.38 -34.26
N GLU A 333 -1.42 -3.33 -33.85
CA GLU A 333 -0.60 -4.45 -33.40
C GLU A 333 -0.60 -4.62 -31.87
N ALA A 334 -1.32 -3.77 -31.12
CA ALA A 334 -1.56 -3.97 -29.70
C ALA A 334 -2.28 -5.30 -29.50
N SER A 335 -1.74 -6.19 -28.69
CA SER A 335 -2.29 -7.52 -28.45
C SER A 335 -2.30 -7.83 -26.97
N GLN A 336 -3.40 -8.42 -26.51
CA GLN A 336 -3.54 -8.86 -25.12
C GLN A 336 -2.43 -9.85 -24.74
N LYS A 337 -1.79 -9.61 -23.60
CA LYS A 337 -0.79 -10.47 -22.94
C LYS A 337 -1.28 -11.07 -21.63
N GLY A 338 -2.42 -10.57 -21.13
CA GLY A 338 -3.01 -10.95 -19.86
C GLY A 338 -4.26 -10.12 -19.59
N SER A 339 -5.22 -10.69 -18.87
CA SER A 339 -6.44 -10.00 -18.47
C SER A 339 -6.91 -10.54 -17.13
N PHE A 340 -7.48 -9.64 -16.32
CA PHE A 340 -8.19 -9.95 -15.10
C PHE A 340 -9.48 -9.13 -15.09
N VAL A 341 -10.60 -9.77 -14.76
CA VAL A 341 -11.92 -9.16 -14.71
C VAL A 341 -12.61 -9.61 -13.42
N GLY A 342 -12.70 -8.69 -12.46
CA GLY A 342 -13.37 -8.89 -11.19
C GLY A 342 -14.51 -7.89 -10.97
N PRO A 343 -15.18 -7.96 -9.79
CA PRO A 343 -16.26 -7.02 -9.46
C PRO A 343 -15.75 -5.61 -9.16
N ASP A 344 -14.53 -5.49 -8.63
CA ASP A 344 -13.98 -4.20 -8.16
C ASP A 344 -13.07 -3.53 -9.19
N LYS A 345 -12.50 -4.29 -10.12
CA LYS A 345 -11.60 -3.77 -11.15
C LYS A 345 -11.39 -4.74 -12.31
N LEU A 346 -10.78 -4.22 -13.37
CA LEU A 346 -10.12 -5.00 -14.42
C LEU A 346 -8.65 -4.60 -14.57
N THR A 347 -7.85 -5.54 -15.09
CA THR A 347 -6.52 -5.21 -15.62
C THR A 347 -6.36 -5.76 -17.02
N PHE A 348 -5.76 -4.98 -17.91
CA PHE A 348 -5.49 -5.37 -19.29
C PHE A 348 -4.01 -5.20 -19.61
N ASP A 349 -3.34 -6.31 -19.93
CA ASP A 349 -1.93 -6.32 -20.28
C ASP A 349 -1.77 -6.38 -21.79
N PHE A 350 -0.88 -5.58 -22.36
CA PHE A 350 -0.69 -5.49 -23.80
C PHE A 350 0.75 -5.12 -24.17
N ASN A 351 1.17 -5.48 -25.39
CA ASN A 351 2.45 -5.03 -25.91
C ASN A 351 2.37 -3.56 -26.35
N SER A 352 3.21 -2.71 -25.75
CA SER A 352 3.34 -1.30 -26.12
C SER A 352 4.58 -0.67 -25.49
N ALA A 353 5.00 0.47 -26.03
CA ALA A 353 5.78 1.45 -25.26
C ALA A 353 4.89 2.10 -24.18
N ALA A 354 5.51 2.88 -23.28
CA ALA A 354 4.75 3.67 -22.31
C ALA A 354 3.77 4.59 -23.03
N LEU A 355 2.53 4.64 -22.56
CA LEU A 355 1.51 5.51 -23.15
C LEU A 355 1.77 6.95 -22.73
N THR A 356 1.54 7.87 -23.65
CA THR A 356 1.55 9.30 -23.29
C THR A 356 0.29 9.65 -22.49
N PRO A 357 0.32 10.68 -21.62
CA PRO A 357 -0.88 11.14 -20.91
C PRO A 357 -2.06 11.45 -21.85
N ALA A 358 -1.78 11.99 -23.04
CA ALA A 358 -2.80 12.26 -24.05
C ALA A 358 -3.45 10.96 -24.58
N GLN A 359 -2.66 9.92 -24.88
CA GLN A 359 -3.20 8.63 -25.32
C GLN A 359 -4.08 7.99 -24.25
N VAL A 360 -3.67 8.04 -22.98
CA VAL A 360 -4.50 7.51 -21.86
C VAL A 360 -5.84 8.24 -21.81
N ALA A 361 -5.83 9.58 -21.90
CA ALA A 361 -7.05 10.38 -21.92
C ALA A 361 -7.94 10.10 -23.15
N ASP A 362 -7.34 9.94 -24.33
CA ASP A 362 -8.07 9.63 -25.56
C ASP A 362 -8.71 8.24 -25.54
N ILE A 363 -8.02 7.23 -24.97
CA ILE A 363 -8.58 5.89 -24.77
C ILE A 363 -9.79 5.96 -23.83
N GLU A 364 -9.64 6.60 -22.67
CA GLU A 364 -10.73 6.72 -21.69
C GLU A 364 -11.95 7.45 -22.30
N ARG A 365 -11.71 8.54 -23.03
CA ARG A 365 -12.75 9.28 -23.74
C ARG A 365 -13.45 8.40 -24.78
N LEU A 366 -12.70 7.75 -25.65
CA LEU A 366 -13.24 6.96 -26.76
C LEU A 366 -14.09 5.78 -26.26
N VAL A 367 -13.67 5.11 -25.17
CA VAL A 367 -14.46 4.06 -24.52
C VAL A 367 -15.77 4.62 -23.97
N ASN A 368 -15.72 5.75 -23.24
CA ASN A 368 -16.93 6.37 -22.69
C ASN A 368 -17.88 6.87 -23.79
N GLU A 369 -17.38 7.33 -24.94
CA GLU A 369 -18.22 7.65 -26.10
C GLU A 369 -19.00 6.43 -26.61
N ARG A 370 -18.36 5.26 -26.70
CA ARG A 370 -19.05 4.00 -27.08
C ARG A 370 -20.04 3.52 -26.02
N ILE A 371 -19.79 3.81 -24.76
CA ILE A 371 -20.73 3.54 -23.68
C ILE A 371 -21.99 4.41 -23.83
N VAL A 372 -21.83 5.70 -24.06
CA VAL A 372 -22.95 6.65 -24.25
C VAL A 372 -23.75 6.34 -25.52
N GLU A 373 -23.09 5.82 -26.57
CA GLU A 373 -23.75 5.33 -27.79
C GLU A 373 -24.81 4.24 -27.48
N ASN A 374 -24.65 3.51 -26.37
CA ASN A 374 -25.53 2.43 -25.92
C ASN A 374 -25.80 1.38 -27.01
N ALA A 375 -24.73 1.01 -27.72
CA ALA A 375 -24.78 0.01 -28.79
C ALA A 375 -25.08 -1.39 -28.23
N GLY A 376 -25.75 -2.22 -29.02
CA GLY A 376 -26.07 -3.59 -28.63
C GLY A 376 -24.82 -4.47 -28.50
N VAL A 377 -24.83 -5.37 -27.53
CA VAL A 377 -23.84 -6.43 -27.33
C VAL A 377 -24.51 -7.77 -27.64
N SER A 378 -23.97 -8.50 -28.62
CA SER A 378 -24.51 -9.77 -29.08
C SER A 378 -23.43 -10.83 -29.19
N TRP A 379 -23.83 -12.10 -29.34
CA TRP A 379 -22.89 -13.19 -29.50
C TRP A 379 -23.46 -14.31 -30.35
N SER A 380 -22.60 -15.01 -31.04
CA SER A 380 -22.97 -16.14 -31.91
C SER A 380 -21.98 -17.28 -31.75
N GLU A 381 -22.50 -18.50 -31.70
CA GLU A 381 -21.69 -19.71 -31.84
C GLU A 381 -21.56 -20.04 -33.32
N VAL A 382 -20.31 -20.08 -33.79
CA VAL A 382 -19.98 -20.31 -35.20
C VAL A 382 -18.85 -21.32 -35.32
N PRO A 383 -18.75 -22.05 -36.45
CA PRO A 383 -17.57 -22.86 -36.72
C PRO A 383 -16.29 -22.01 -36.69
N HIS A 384 -15.25 -22.48 -36.01
CA HIS A 384 -13.96 -21.74 -35.95
C HIS A 384 -13.38 -21.52 -37.36
N ALA A 385 -13.62 -22.47 -38.26
CA ALA A 385 -13.20 -22.38 -39.65
C ALA A 385 -13.72 -21.13 -40.38
N ASP A 386 -14.90 -20.62 -40.01
CA ASP A 386 -15.57 -19.51 -40.68
C ASP A 386 -15.02 -18.15 -40.24
N VAL A 387 -14.44 -18.08 -39.04
CA VAL A 387 -13.95 -16.83 -38.44
C VAL A 387 -12.43 -16.78 -38.27
N LYS A 388 -11.72 -17.91 -38.33
CA LYS A 388 -10.25 -17.94 -38.09
C LYS A 388 -9.43 -17.06 -39.04
N SER A 389 -9.93 -16.79 -40.25
CA SER A 389 -9.28 -15.97 -41.28
C SER A 389 -9.71 -14.49 -41.25
N ARG A 390 -10.69 -14.15 -40.42
CA ARG A 390 -11.24 -12.79 -40.28
C ARG A 390 -10.32 -11.96 -39.39
N LYS A 391 -9.73 -10.89 -39.94
CA LYS A 391 -8.83 -9.98 -39.21
C LYS A 391 -9.56 -9.06 -38.24
N ASP A 392 -10.84 -8.86 -38.48
CA ASP A 392 -11.76 -8.05 -37.68
C ASP A 392 -12.34 -8.82 -36.49
N VAL A 393 -12.17 -10.15 -36.44
CA VAL A 393 -12.50 -10.97 -35.27
C VAL A 393 -11.20 -11.30 -34.53
N MET A 394 -11.01 -10.68 -33.37
CA MET A 394 -9.79 -10.88 -32.59
C MET A 394 -9.76 -12.25 -31.92
N GLN A 395 -8.57 -12.84 -31.92
CA GLN A 395 -8.27 -14.14 -31.33
C GLN A 395 -7.07 -13.97 -30.40
N PHE A 396 -7.11 -14.59 -29.22
CA PHE A 396 -5.98 -14.56 -28.29
C PHE A 396 -4.93 -15.60 -28.70
N PHE A 397 -3.68 -15.14 -28.78
CA PHE A 397 -2.55 -15.95 -29.25
C PHE A 397 -2.14 -16.97 -28.18
N GLY A 398 -2.20 -18.26 -28.50
CA GLY A 398 -1.82 -19.36 -27.59
C GLY A 398 -2.99 -20.22 -27.09
N ASP A 399 -4.23 -19.77 -27.31
CA ASP A 399 -5.41 -20.55 -26.95
C ASP A 399 -5.71 -21.65 -27.99
N LYS A 400 -6.15 -22.80 -27.48
CA LYS A 400 -6.66 -23.90 -28.32
C LYS A 400 -8.16 -23.76 -28.44
N TYR A 401 -8.63 -23.45 -29.64
CA TYR A 401 -10.05 -23.36 -29.96
C TYR A 401 -10.60 -24.71 -30.41
N GLY A 402 -11.84 -25.01 -30.02
CA GLY A 402 -12.58 -26.17 -30.55
C GLY A 402 -13.18 -25.88 -31.92
N ASP A 403 -13.91 -26.86 -32.48
CA ASP A 403 -14.53 -26.74 -33.81
C ASP A 403 -15.60 -25.64 -33.86
N THR A 404 -16.24 -25.34 -32.72
CA THR A 404 -17.20 -24.25 -32.55
C THR A 404 -16.66 -23.25 -31.54
N VAL A 405 -16.77 -21.96 -31.87
CA VAL A 405 -16.32 -20.84 -31.03
C VAL A 405 -17.44 -19.83 -30.84
N ARG A 406 -17.43 -19.17 -29.68
CA ARG A 406 -18.34 -18.06 -29.39
C ARG A 406 -17.67 -16.74 -29.73
N VAL A 407 -18.27 -15.99 -30.65
CA VAL A 407 -17.84 -14.63 -30.99
C VAL A 407 -18.75 -13.65 -30.27
N VAL A 408 -18.17 -12.76 -29.48
CA VAL A 408 -18.87 -11.62 -28.88
C VAL A 408 -18.66 -10.41 -29.79
N GLN A 409 -19.73 -9.67 -30.04
CA GLN A 409 -19.78 -8.50 -30.90
C GLN A 409 -20.36 -7.32 -30.13
N ILE A 410 -19.71 -6.16 -30.24
CA ILE A 410 -20.21 -4.88 -29.75
C ILE A 410 -20.44 -3.93 -30.93
N GLY A 411 -21.64 -3.35 -30.99
CA GLY A 411 -22.09 -2.54 -32.12
C GLY A 411 -22.48 -3.36 -33.34
N GLY A 412 -22.91 -2.69 -34.41
CA GLY A 412 -23.40 -3.35 -35.63
C GLY A 412 -24.79 -4.00 -35.46
N GLY A 413 -25.18 -4.83 -36.43
CA GLY A 413 -26.40 -5.62 -36.35
C GLY A 413 -26.21 -6.88 -35.51
N ALA A 414 -27.19 -7.19 -34.65
CA ALA A 414 -27.13 -8.37 -33.79
C ALA A 414 -26.83 -9.65 -34.60
N ASN A 415 -25.81 -10.40 -34.18
CA ASN A 415 -25.36 -11.66 -34.79
C ASN A 415 -24.92 -11.55 -36.26
N LYS A 416 -24.65 -10.34 -36.78
CA LYS A 416 -24.17 -10.14 -38.16
C LYS A 416 -22.64 -10.19 -38.30
N LEU A 417 -21.93 -10.13 -37.18
CA LEU A 417 -20.47 -10.01 -37.13
C LEU A 417 -19.99 -8.81 -37.96
N ASP A 418 -20.56 -7.63 -37.69
CA ASP A 418 -20.25 -6.34 -38.35
C ASP A 418 -20.05 -5.20 -37.31
N GLY A 419 -19.78 -5.56 -36.05
CA GLY A 419 -19.50 -4.61 -34.98
C GLY A 419 -18.08 -4.06 -35.03
N TYR A 420 -17.83 -2.97 -34.31
CA TYR A 420 -16.49 -2.37 -34.24
C TYR A 420 -15.54 -3.13 -33.30
N SER A 421 -16.08 -3.90 -32.35
CA SER A 421 -15.32 -4.84 -31.53
C SER A 421 -15.94 -6.23 -31.68
N MET A 422 -15.13 -7.19 -32.12
CA MET A 422 -15.53 -8.59 -32.27
C MET A 422 -14.40 -9.49 -31.79
N GLU A 423 -14.66 -10.35 -30.81
CA GLU A 423 -13.63 -11.18 -30.19
C GLU A 423 -14.15 -12.56 -29.83
N LEU A 424 -13.28 -13.58 -29.90
CA LEU A 424 -13.59 -14.89 -29.36
C LEU A 424 -13.61 -14.82 -27.82
N CYS A 425 -14.79 -14.91 -27.22
CA CYS A 425 -14.94 -14.78 -25.78
C CYS A 425 -16.04 -15.68 -25.23
N GLY A 426 -15.67 -16.49 -24.22
CA GLY A 426 -16.58 -17.36 -23.48
C GLY A 426 -17.18 -16.70 -22.23
N GLY A 427 -16.84 -15.44 -21.94
CA GLY A 427 -17.28 -14.74 -20.74
C GLY A 427 -18.72 -14.24 -20.76
N THR A 428 -19.15 -13.73 -19.61
CA THR A 428 -20.45 -13.07 -19.47
C THR A 428 -20.32 -11.58 -19.79
N HIS A 429 -21.28 -11.02 -20.53
CA HIS A 429 -21.28 -9.62 -20.96
C HIS A 429 -22.60 -8.93 -20.61
N THR A 430 -22.55 -7.60 -20.58
CA THR A 430 -23.75 -6.74 -20.62
C THR A 430 -24.50 -6.94 -21.94
N ARG A 431 -25.76 -6.48 -22.01
CA ARG A 431 -26.58 -6.57 -23.24
C ARG A 431 -26.46 -5.33 -24.13
N ALA A 432 -26.06 -4.20 -23.55
CA ALA A 432 -25.77 -2.98 -24.28
C ALA A 432 -24.64 -2.20 -23.58
N THR A 433 -23.87 -1.42 -24.34
CA THR A 433 -22.72 -0.70 -23.80
C THR A 433 -23.11 0.31 -22.72
N GLY A 434 -24.33 0.86 -22.73
CA GLY A 434 -24.81 1.78 -21.69
C GLY A 434 -24.97 1.15 -20.31
N GLU A 435 -25.10 -0.19 -20.22
CA GLU A 435 -25.18 -0.91 -18.94
C GLU A 435 -23.84 -0.92 -18.18
N ILE A 436 -22.74 -0.62 -18.88
CA ILE A 436 -21.39 -0.48 -18.31
C ILE A 436 -21.35 0.69 -17.31
N GLY A 437 -22.04 1.79 -17.62
CA GLY A 437 -21.92 3.04 -16.87
C GLY A 437 -20.54 3.69 -17.05
N LEU A 438 -20.14 4.56 -16.12
CA LEU A 438 -18.87 5.28 -16.22
C LEU A 438 -17.66 4.32 -16.28
N PHE A 439 -16.72 4.58 -17.18
CA PHE A 439 -15.42 3.88 -17.24
C PHE A 439 -14.28 4.83 -16.88
N ARG A 440 -13.31 4.36 -16.09
CA ARG A 440 -12.11 5.12 -15.72
C ARG A 440 -10.86 4.26 -15.69
N ILE A 441 -9.76 4.78 -16.21
CA ILE A 441 -8.41 4.25 -16.05
C ILE A 441 -7.86 4.75 -14.71
N VAL A 442 -7.48 3.81 -13.86
CA VAL A 442 -6.86 4.09 -12.55
C VAL A 442 -5.36 4.31 -12.71
N GLY A 443 -4.71 3.55 -13.60
CA GLY A 443 -3.29 3.69 -13.84
C GLY A 443 -2.77 2.88 -15.03
N GLU A 444 -1.57 3.24 -15.46
CA GLU A 444 -0.86 2.65 -16.59
C GLU A 444 0.60 2.41 -16.18
N ASN A 445 1.07 1.16 -16.20
CA ASN A 445 2.39 0.79 -15.67
C ASN A 445 3.11 -0.26 -16.53
N ALA A 446 4.45 -0.26 -16.51
CA ALA A 446 5.25 -1.37 -17.06
C ALA A 446 5.18 -2.58 -16.14
N ILE A 447 4.95 -3.76 -16.72
CA ILE A 447 4.97 -5.03 -15.97
C ILE A 447 6.09 -5.97 -16.42
N ALA A 448 6.59 -5.80 -17.65
CA ALA A 448 7.75 -6.48 -18.21
C ALA A 448 8.30 -5.65 -19.39
N ALA A 449 9.46 -6.03 -19.93
CA ALA A 449 10.01 -5.38 -21.12
C ALA A 449 9.04 -5.49 -22.29
N GLY A 450 8.60 -4.34 -22.82
CA GLY A 450 7.64 -4.25 -23.93
C GLY A 450 6.20 -4.61 -23.58
N VAL A 451 5.84 -4.77 -22.29
CA VAL A 451 4.48 -5.08 -21.84
C VAL A 451 4.02 -4.06 -20.81
N ARG A 452 2.85 -3.47 -21.09
CA ARG A 452 2.17 -2.46 -20.26
C ARG A 452 0.90 -3.05 -19.67
N ARG A 453 0.46 -2.51 -18.55
CA ARG A 453 -0.80 -2.84 -17.88
C ARG A 453 -1.62 -1.57 -17.69
N ILE A 454 -2.86 -1.61 -18.15
CA ILE A 454 -3.90 -0.67 -17.72
C ILE A 454 -4.68 -1.32 -16.57
N GLU A 455 -4.79 -0.63 -15.45
CA GLU A 455 -5.77 -0.93 -14.41
C GLU A 455 -6.94 0.05 -14.54
N ALA A 456 -8.17 -0.47 -14.54
CA ALA A 456 -9.37 0.33 -14.77
C ALA A 456 -10.58 -0.18 -13.99
N VAL A 457 -11.60 0.68 -13.87
CA VAL A 457 -12.85 0.42 -13.16
C VAL A 457 -14.04 0.89 -13.99
N ALA A 458 -15.19 0.24 -13.80
CA ALA A 458 -16.44 0.56 -14.48
C ALA A 458 -17.64 0.61 -13.53
N GLY A 459 -18.72 1.26 -13.97
CA GLY A 459 -19.99 1.32 -13.25
C GLY A 459 -19.91 2.07 -11.92
N LEU A 460 -20.53 1.52 -10.87
CA LEU A 460 -20.54 2.15 -9.55
C LEU A 460 -19.14 2.27 -8.95
N THR A 461 -18.24 1.32 -9.21
CA THR A 461 -16.86 1.40 -8.71
C THR A 461 -16.10 2.59 -9.31
N ALA A 462 -16.32 2.89 -10.59
CA ALA A 462 -15.77 4.09 -11.23
C ALA A 462 -16.37 5.39 -10.67
N PHE A 463 -17.68 5.38 -10.40
CA PHE A 463 -18.35 6.51 -9.75
C PHE A 463 -17.83 6.76 -8.33
N ASP A 464 -17.62 5.72 -7.53
CA ASP A 464 -17.09 5.85 -6.19
C ASP A 464 -15.64 6.35 -6.19
N ALA A 465 -14.80 5.89 -7.12
CA ALA A 465 -13.46 6.45 -7.31
C ALA A 465 -13.53 7.96 -7.63
N MET A 466 -14.42 8.38 -8.54
CA MET A 466 -14.64 9.81 -8.85
C MET A 466 -15.13 10.61 -7.65
N ARG A 467 -16.03 10.04 -6.85
CA ARG A 467 -16.51 10.67 -5.63
C ARG A 467 -15.36 10.89 -4.66
N LEU A 468 -14.49 9.91 -4.46
CA LEU A 468 -13.32 10.01 -3.58
C LEU A 468 -12.33 11.07 -4.07
N ASP A 469 -12.02 11.11 -5.38
CA ASP A 469 -11.17 12.15 -5.97
C ASP A 469 -11.73 13.55 -5.71
N ARG A 470 -13.04 13.73 -5.92
CA ARG A 470 -13.72 15.01 -5.69
C ARG A 470 -13.65 15.45 -4.22
N GLU A 471 -13.82 14.53 -3.28
CA GLU A 471 -13.70 14.84 -1.85
C GLU A 471 -12.25 15.21 -1.47
N LEU A 472 -11.26 14.52 -2.03
CA LEU A 472 -9.85 14.86 -1.85
C LEU A 472 -9.55 16.26 -2.38
N ILE A 473 -9.95 16.57 -3.61
CA ILE A 473 -9.77 17.89 -4.23
C ILE A 473 -10.43 18.98 -3.37
N ARG A 474 -11.66 18.76 -2.89
CA ARG A 474 -12.35 19.72 -2.01
C ARG A 474 -11.60 19.90 -0.69
N THR A 475 -11.09 18.82 -0.11
CA THR A 475 -10.33 18.88 1.15
C THR A 475 -9.04 19.69 0.99
N VAL A 476 -8.29 19.49 -0.09
CA VAL A 476 -7.07 20.25 -0.39
C VAL A 476 -7.40 21.72 -0.66
N ALA A 477 -8.43 21.99 -1.46
CA ALA A 477 -8.92 23.33 -1.72
C ALA A 477 -9.32 24.08 -0.43
N GLY A 478 -10.01 23.39 0.48
CA GLY A 478 -10.36 23.93 1.80
C GLY A 478 -9.14 24.26 2.66
N LYS A 479 -8.13 23.37 2.71
CA LYS A 479 -6.87 23.61 3.43
C LYS A 479 -6.11 24.82 2.89
N LEU A 480 -6.18 25.06 1.58
CA LEU A 480 -5.52 26.20 0.93
C LEU A 480 -6.41 27.45 0.86
N SER A 481 -7.63 27.38 1.40
CA SER A 481 -8.64 28.45 1.31
C SER A 481 -8.78 28.98 -0.12
N SER A 482 -8.87 28.08 -1.10
CA SER A 482 -8.88 28.39 -2.52
C SER A 482 -10.08 27.73 -3.21
N PRO A 483 -10.73 28.41 -4.18
CA PRO A 483 -11.67 27.75 -5.07
C PRO A 483 -10.98 26.61 -5.85
N ILE A 484 -11.68 25.49 -6.09
CA ILE A 484 -11.11 24.31 -6.77
C ILE A 484 -10.46 24.67 -8.12
N HIS A 485 -11.08 25.57 -8.90
CA HIS A 485 -10.57 25.95 -10.23
C HIS A 485 -9.33 26.86 -10.17
N GLU A 486 -8.98 27.42 -9.00
CA GLU A 486 -7.76 28.20 -8.79
C GLU A 486 -6.69 27.40 -8.02
N LEU A 487 -6.97 26.13 -7.70
CA LEU A 487 -6.16 25.33 -6.80
C LEU A 487 -4.71 25.19 -7.29
N GLU A 488 -4.53 24.93 -8.59
CA GLU A 488 -3.22 24.83 -9.23
C GLU A 488 -2.43 26.14 -9.07
N LYS A 489 -3.01 27.26 -9.47
CA LYS A 489 -2.39 28.59 -9.34
C LYS A 489 -2.05 28.93 -7.88
N LYS A 490 -2.90 28.54 -6.92
CA LYS A 490 -2.65 28.75 -5.49
C LYS A 490 -1.45 27.93 -5.02
N ILE A 491 -1.35 26.67 -5.45
CA ILE A 491 -0.20 25.79 -5.15
C ILE A 491 1.07 26.38 -5.74
N GLU A 492 1.07 26.79 -7.01
CA GLU A 492 2.22 27.43 -7.66
C GLU A 492 2.68 28.67 -6.89
N ALA A 493 1.75 29.54 -6.50
CA ALA A 493 2.05 30.74 -5.72
C ALA A 493 2.64 30.41 -4.35
N LEU A 494 2.13 29.38 -3.66
CA LEU A 494 2.66 28.94 -2.37
C LEU A 494 4.08 28.36 -2.50
N VAL A 495 4.32 27.55 -3.52
CA VAL A 495 5.66 26.99 -3.81
C VAL A 495 6.65 28.12 -4.14
N ALA A 496 6.24 29.10 -4.95
CA ALA A 496 7.05 30.27 -5.25
C ALA A 496 7.33 31.11 -4.00
N HIS A 497 6.33 31.32 -3.14
CA HIS A 497 6.49 32.06 -1.89
C HIS A 497 7.40 31.33 -0.90
N GLN A 498 7.29 30.00 -0.79
CA GLN A 498 8.19 29.19 0.02
C GLN A 498 9.65 29.39 -0.40
N ARG A 499 9.95 29.33 -1.70
CA ARG A 499 11.30 29.57 -2.22
C ARG A 499 11.82 30.96 -1.89
N GLU A 500 10.97 31.99 -1.94
CA GLU A 500 11.36 33.36 -1.59
C GLU A 500 11.59 33.53 -0.07
N LEU A 501 10.77 32.87 0.76
CA LEU A 501 10.98 32.82 2.21
C LEU A 501 12.29 32.13 2.58
N GLU A 502 12.61 30.98 1.96
CA GLU A 502 13.87 30.27 2.15
C GLU A 502 15.08 31.14 1.77
N LYS A 503 14.99 31.88 0.66
CA LYS A 503 16.01 32.83 0.23
C LYS A 503 16.15 34.01 1.22
N SER A 504 15.04 34.56 1.68
CA SER A 504 15.00 35.66 2.64
C SER A 504 15.58 35.25 3.99
N LEU A 505 15.27 34.03 4.45
CA LEU A 505 15.82 33.44 5.68
C LEU A 505 17.34 33.29 5.56
N LYS A 506 17.84 32.77 4.44
CA LYS A 506 19.29 32.68 4.19
C LYS A 506 19.97 34.06 4.18
N ALA A 507 19.36 35.06 3.55
CA ALA A 507 19.90 36.42 3.52
C ALA A 507 19.85 37.10 4.90
N ALA A 508 18.86 36.81 5.74
CA ALA A 508 18.80 37.27 7.12
C ALA A 508 19.92 36.62 7.96
N ALA A 509 20.08 35.30 7.88
CA ALA A 509 21.14 34.56 8.56
C ALA A 509 22.54 35.06 8.16
N GLN A 510 22.77 35.36 6.88
CA GLN A 510 24.03 35.94 6.41
C GLN A 510 24.29 37.33 6.98
N ARG A 511 23.26 38.19 7.08
CA ARG A 511 23.39 39.53 7.67
C ARG A 511 23.69 39.46 9.17
N GLU A 512 23.02 38.57 9.88
CA GLU A 512 23.26 38.31 11.30
C GLU A 512 24.68 37.80 11.53
N ALA A 513 25.11 36.80 10.76
CA ALA A 513 26.46 36.26 10.81
C ALA A 513 27.53 37.33 10.52
N ALA A 514 27.29 38.23 9.56
CA ALA A 514 28.19 39.36 9.28
C ALA A 514 28.26 40.36 10.46
N GLY A 515 27.14 40.61 11.14
CA GLY A 515 27.09 41.42 12.37
C GLY A 515 27.90 40.79 13.50
N THR A 516 27.69 39.50 13.75
CA THR A 516 28.43 38.73 14.75
C THR A 516 29.92 38.68 14.42
N ALA A 517 30.29 38.42 13.16
CA ALA A 517 31.67 38.44 12.71
C ALA A 517 32.34 39.80 12.99
N LYS A 518 31.66 40.92 12.73
CA LYS A 518 32.18 42.26 13.05
C LYS A 518 32.49 42.44 14.54
N THR A 519 31.62 41.93 15.42
CA THR A 519 31.85 41.95 16.87
C THR A 519 33.04 41.08 17.26
N LEU A 520 33.15 39.88 16.67
CA LEU A 520 34.25 38.94 16.95
C LEU A 520 35.61 39.42 16.46
N LEU A 521 35.68 40.20 15.38
CA LEU A 521 36.93 40.82 14.94
C LEU A 521 37.53 41.73 16.01
N ALA A 522 36.69 42.41 16.80
CA ALA A 522 37.16 43.25 17.90
C ALA A 522 37.72 42.42 19.08
N SER A 523 37.36 41.14 19.18
CA SER A 523 37.89 40.19 20.17
C SER A 523 39.09 39.37 19.66
N ALA A 524 39.63 39.68 18.48
CA ALA A 524 40.79 38.97 17.95
C ALA A 524 42.00 39.18 18.87
N GLU A 525 42.64 38.09 19.27
CA GLU A 525 43.83 38.08 20.13
C GLU A 525 45.01 37.41 19.44
N ASN A 526 46.23 37.64 19.93
CA ASN A 526 47.42 36.98 19.41
C ASN A 526 47.82 35.85 20.36
N VAL A 527 47.76 34.61 19.88
CA VAL A 527 48.13 33.43 20.65
C VAL A 527 49.39 32.84 20.01
N ASN A 528 50.52 32.92 20.71
CA ASN A 528 51.84 32.46 20.25
C ASN A 528 52.23 32.94 18.83
N GLY A 529 51.97 34.21 18.52
CA GLY A 529 52.31 34.83 17.23
C GLY A 529 51.29 34.56 16.11
N THR A 530 50.16 33.92 16.41
CA THR A 530 49.06 33.65 15.48
C THR A 530 47.81 34.44 15.87
N PRO A 531 47.33 35.37 15.02
CA PRO A 531 46.04 36.03 15.23
C PRO A 531 44.92 35.00 15.30
N SER A 532 44.09 35.08 16.33
CA SER A 532 43.13 34.06 16.68
C SER A 532 41.82 34.64 17.20
N ILE A 533 40.71 34.03 16.82
CA ILE A 533 39.37 34.30 17.35
C ILE A 533 38.85 32.99 17.93
N ILE A 534 38.65 32.95 19.24
CA ILE A 534 38.13 31.78 19.95
C ILE A 534 36.89 32.22 20.70
N ALA A 535 35.71 31.74 20.31
CA ALA A 535 34.46 32.27 20.87
C ALA A 535 33.36 31.20 21.02
N ASN A 536 32.61 31.31 22.10
CA ASN A 536 31.34 30.62 22.29
C ASN A 536 30.21 31.51 21.78
N ILE A 537 29.49 31.05 20.76
CA ILE A 537 28.35 31.72 20.15
C ILE A 537 27.10 31.04 20.68
N ALA A 538 26.48 31.68 21.67
CA ALA A 538 25.28 31.15 22.32
C ALA A 538 24.17 30.88 21.29
N GLY A 539 23.56 29.69 21.35
CA GLY A 539 22.46 29.30 20.47
C GLY A 539 22.84 28.95 19.03
N ALA A 540 24.12 29.01 18.64
CA ALA A 540 24.52 28.73 17.26
C ALA A 540 24.67 27.23 16.98
N ASP A 541 24.13 26.80 15.84
CA ASP A 541 24.36 25.47 15.27
C ASP A 541 25.56 25.47 14.29
N GLY A 542 25.91 24.30 13.77
CA GLY A 542 27.09 24.14 12.91
C GLY A 542 27.07 24.98 11.63
N ASP A 543 25.90 25.23 11.04
CA ASP A 543 25.77 26.02 9.82
C ASP A 543 25.82 27.52 10.11
N THR A 544 25.26 27.95 11.23
CA THR A 544 25.44 29.31 11.76
C THR A 544 26.92 29.60 12.02
N LEU A 545 27.62 28.69 12.71
CA LEU A 545 29.06 28.81 12.97
C LEU A 545 29.86 28.91 11.67
N GLN A 546 29.57 28.07 10.67
CA GLN A 546 30.24 28.15 9.38
C GLN A 546 30.00 29.51 8.71
N THR A 547 28.76 29.99 8.71
CA THR A 547 28.41 31.27 8.09
C THR A 547 29.15 32.43 8.75
N ILE A 548 29.30 32.41 10.08
CA ILE A 548 30.09 33.39 10.83
C ILE A 548 31.58 33.30 10.46
N ALA A 549 32.15 32.10 10.39
CA ALA A 549 33.56 31.93 10.02
C ALA A 549 33.85 32.35 8.58
N ASP A 550 32.93 32.08 7.65
CA ASP A 550 33.03 32.54 6.26
C ASP A 550 32.95 34.08 6.18
N ALA A 551 32.09 34.71 6.99
CA ALA A 551 32.03 36.17 7.09
C ALA A 551 33.31 36.78 7.69
N LEU A 552 33.90 36.16 8.72
CA LEU A 552 35.21 36.55 9.27
C LEU A 552 36.33 36.42 8.22
N LYS A 553 36.33 35.35 7.43
CA LYS A 553 37.27 35.19 6.32
C LYS A 553 37.04 36.26 5.25
N GLY A 554 35.78 36.55 4.92
CA GLY A 554 35.39 37.57 3.95
C GLY A 554 35.74 39.00 4.37
N SER A 555 35.80 39.29 5.67
CA SER A 555 36.26 40.60 6.17
C SER A 555 37.78 40.81 6.08
N GLY A 556 38.52 39.81 5.58
CA GLY A 556 39.97 39.86 5.44
C GLY A 556 40.75 39.44 6.68
N PHE A 557 40.10 38.81 7.68
CA PHE A 557 40.81 38.24 8.82
C PHE A 557 41.76 37.13 8.37
N LYS A 558 43.01 37.20 8.82
CA LYS A 558 44.07 36.21 8.54
C LYS A 558 44.57 35.61 9.84
N GLY A 559 44.24 34.35 10.10
CA GLY A 559 44.48 33.73 11.40
C GLY A 559 43.73 32.42 11.59
N VAL A 560 43.54 32.06 12.86
CA VAL A 560 42.81 30.87 13.29
C VAL A 560 41.46 31.30 13.90
N VAL A 561 40.36 30.73 13.43
CA VAL A 561 39.03 30.94 13.96
C VAL A 561 38.55 29.63 14.57
N VAL A 562 38.22 29.60 15.85
CA VAL A 562 37.58 28.46 16.52
C VAL A 562 36.31 28.94 17.18
N LEU A 563 35.18 28.46 16.68
CA LEU A 563 33.87 28.81 17.20
C LEU A 563 33.21 27.57 17.81
N GLY A 564 32.56 27.76 18.94
CA GLY A 564 31.69 26.78 19.56
C GLY A 564 30.29 27.34 19.71
N GLY A 565 29.29 26.49 19.68
CA GLY A 565 27.90 26.87 19.93
C GLY A 565 27.12 25.68 20.46
N ALA A 566 26.03 25.97 21.15
CA ALA A 566 25.11 24.95 21.63
C ALA A 566 23.68 25.34 21.28
N ALA A 567 23.01 24.48 20.50
CA ALA A 567 21.61 24.64 20.09
C ALA A 567 20.89 23.31 20.32
N ASN A 568 19.68 23.36 20.89
CA ASN A 568 18.84 22.17 21.15
C ASN A 568 19.57 21.02 21.89
N GLY A 569 20.44 21.36 22.85
CA GLY A 569 21.21 20.37 23.62
C GLY A 569 22.36 19.69 22.86
N VAL A 570 22.66 20.14 21.63
CA VAL A 570 23.77 19.63 20.81
C VAL A 570 24.83 20.72 20.68
N VAL A 571 26.08 20.33 20.95
CA VAL A 571 27.24 21.20 20.78
C VAL A 571 27.76 21.08 19.35
N ALA A 572 27.98 22.22 18.70
CA ALA A 572 28.69 22.34 17.44
C ALA A 572 30.04 23.04 17.67
N LEU A 573 31.07 22.57 16.98
CA LEU A 573 32.42 23.13 16.99
C LEU A 573 32.90 23.29 15.56
N LEU A 574 33.54 24.43 15.29
CA LEU A 574 34.13 24.75 13.99
C LEU A 574 35.53 25.32 14.21
N ALA A 575 36.50 24.85 13.41
CA ALA A 575 37.80 25.47 13.30
C ALA A 575 38.08 25.80 11.83
N ALA A 576 38.49 27.03 11.55
CA ALA A 576 38.93 27.48 10.24
C ALA A 576 40.31 28.15 10.36
N VAL A 577 41.23 27.83 9.47
CA VAL A 577 42.59 28.38 9.46
C VAL A 577 42.88 28.94 8.08
N THR A 578 43.39 30.17 8.01
CA THR A 578 43.76 30.75 6.71
C THR A 578 45.06 30.15 6.17
N PRO A 579 45.29 30.18 4.85
CA PRO A 579 46.43 29.51 4.22
C PRO A 579 47.79 29.89 4.82
N GLU A 580 47.95 31.13 5.27
CA GLU A 580 49.19 31.65 5.87
C GLU A 580 49.59 30.92 7.16
N PHE A 581 48.61 30.35 7.89
CA PHE A 581 48.83 29.72 9.19
C PHE A 581 48.61 28.20 9.17
N THR A 582 48.13 27.64 8.06
CA THR A 582 47.76 26.21 7.95
C THR A 582 48.96 25.27 8.13
N ALA A 583 50.17 25.72 7.81
CA ALA A 583 51.40 24.95 8.02
C ALA A 583 51.79 24.85 9.50
N LYS A 584 51.41 25.84 10.32
CA LYS A 584 51.70 25.91 11.76
C LYS A 584 50.58 25.28 12.59
N VAL A 585 49.33 25.60 12.23
CA VAL A 585 48.13 25.18 12.96
C VAL A 585 47.16 24.53 11.98
N GLN A 586 46.61 23.36 12.34
CA GLN A 586 45.68 22.63 11.48
C GLN A 586 44.30 22.52 12.13
N ALA A 587 43.25 22.98 11.43
CA ALA A 587 41.86 22.96 11.88
C ALA A 587 41.42 21.55 12.32
N GLY A 588 41.72 20.53 11.50
CA GLY A 588 41.39 19.13 11.82
C GLY A 588 41.98 18.65 13.15
N LYS A 589 43.23 19.03 13.46
CA LYS A 589 43.89 18.66 14.71
C LYS A 589 43.29 19.36 15.92
N ILE A 590 42.91 20.64 15.80
CA ILE A 590 42.21 21.38 16.86
C ILE A 590 40.93 20.63 17.23
N ILE A 591 40.06 20.39 16.23
CA ILE A 591 38.76 19.75 16.44
C ILE A 591 38.90 18.36 17.07
N GLN A 592 39.86 17.55 16.62
CA GLN A 592 40.11 16.22 17.18
C GLN A 592 40.46 16.25 18.67
N GLN A 593 41.04 17.34 19.17
CA GLN A 593 41.40 17.49 20.57
C GLN A 593 40.29 18.12 21.42
N ILE A 594 39.48 19.03 20.86
CA ILE A 594 38.44 19.72 21.64
C ILE A 594 37.07 19.02 21.59
N ALA A 595 36.74 18.28 20.52
CA ALA A 595 35.45 17.58 20.40
C ALA A 595 35.26 16.47 21.46
N PRO A 596 36.28 15.70 21.87
CA PRO A 596 36.14 14.73 22.97
C PRO A 596 35.77 15.36 24.32
N ILE A 597 36.17 16.62 24.57
CA ILE A 597 35.89 17.33 25.83
C ILE A 597 34.39 17.56 26.00
N VAL A 598 33.69 17.89 24.92
CA VAL A 598 32.21 18.02 24.89
C VAL A 598 31.49 16.68 24.64
N GLY A 599 32.20 15.56 24.82
CA GLY A 599 31.63 14.22 24.71
C GLY A 599 31.30 13.79 23.28
N GLY A 600 32.06 14.27 22.29
CA GLY A 600 31.85 13.88 20.90
C GLY A 600 33.13 13.74 20.09
N LYS A 601 33.00 13.91 18.77
CA LYS A 601 34.07 13.67 17.80
C LYS A 601 33.98 14.71 16.69
N GLY A 602 35.08 14.86 15.96
CA GLY A 602 35.12 15.73 14.79
C GLY A 602 36.38 15.51 13.99
N GLY A 603 36.45 16.20 12.85
CA GLY A 603 37.57 16.12 11.93
C GLY A 603 37.35 17.02 10.73
N GLY A 604 38.32 17.07 9.84
CA GLY A 604 38.25 17.88 8.64
C GLY A 604 39.62 18.11 8.03
N LYS A 605 39.64 19.01 7.05
CA LYS A 605 40.85 19.40 6.34
C LYS A 605 41.73 20.30 7.23
N PRO A 606 43.01 20.49 6.88
CA PRO A 606 43.89 21.40 7.61
C PRO A 606 43.39 22.85 7.71
N ASP A 607 42.62 23.31 6.73
CA ASP A 607 42.09 24.68 6.61
C ASP A 607 40.66 24.85 7.15
N ASN A 608 39.88 23.76 7.23
CA ASN A 608 38.52 23.80 7.78
C ASN A 608 38.11 22.44 8.37
N ALA A 609 37.59 22.46 9.60
CA ALA A 609 37.13 21.26 10.29
C ALA A 609 35.91 21.53 11.17
N ARG A 610 35.11 20.47 11.35
CA ARG A 610 33.90 20.51 12.16
C ARG A 610 33.87 19.35 13.15
N GLY A 611 33.31 19.61 14.31
CA GLY A 611 33.03 18.61 15.32
C GLY A 611 31.76 18.94 16.06
N GLY A 612 31.38 18.05 16.96
CA GLY A 612 30.25 18.28 17.84
C GLY A 612 30.27 17.32 19.01
N GLY A 613 29.35 17.56 19.94
CA GLY A 613 29.23 16.79 21.18
C GLY A 613 27.86 16.95 21.83
N LYS A 614 27.68 16.29 22.97
CA LYS A 614 26.42 16.26 23.71
C LYS A 614 26.47 17.04 25.03
N ASP A 615 27.66 17.47 25.44
CA ASP A 615 27.88 18.10 26.74
C ASP A 615 28.17 19.60 26.58
N ALA A 616 27.09 20.40 26.55
CA ALA A 616 27.18 21.86 26.45
C ALA A 616 27.86 22.52 27.66
N SER A 617 27.82 21.88 28.83
CA SER A 617 28.45 22.40 30.06
C SER A 617 29.98 22.48 29.95
N LYS A 618 30.57 21.72 29.00
CA LYS A 618 32.02 21.67 28.77
C LYS A 618 32.49 22.50 27.57
N LEU A 619 31.59 23.25 26.93
CA LEU A 619 31.90 24.03 25.74
C LEU A 619 32.99 25.08 25.99
N ASP A 620 32.86 25.85 27.08
CA ASP A 620 33.87 26.87 27.43
C ASP A 620 35.22 26.24 27.77
N ALA A 621 35.22 25.09 28.45
CA ALA A 621 36.43 24.33 28.75
C ALA A 621 37.11 23.80 27.47
N ALA A 622 36.32 23.34 26.50
CA ALA A 622 36.83 22.89 25.20
C ALA A 622 37.45 24.04 24.39
N LEU A 623 36.83 25.23 24.40
CA LEU A 623 37.36 26.42 23.75
C LEU A 623 38.62 26.96 24.44
N ALA A 624 38.67 26.95 25.78
CA ALA A 624 39.86 27.36 26.53
C ALA A 624 41.08 26.50 26.16
N LYS A 625 40.88 25.20 25.94
CA LYS A 625 41.95 24.27 25.56
C LYS A 625 42.66 24.65 24.26
N VAL A 626 41.98 25.33 23.33
CA VAL A 626 42.52 25.73 22.02
C VAL A 626 43.80 26.54 22.16
N LYS A 627 43.89 27.44 23.15
CA LYS A 627 45.05 28.31 23.35
C LYS A 627 46.33 27.53 23.67
N GLU A 628 46.19 26.35 24.27
CA GLU A 628 47.30 25.47 24.61
C GLU A 628 47.80 24.65 23.41
N LEU A 629 47.08 24.68 22.28
CA LEU A 629 47.38 23.85 21.10
C LEU A 629 48.26 24.56 20.07
N PHE A 630 48.49 25.86 20.22
CA PHE A 630 49.40 26.61 19.35
C PHE A 630 50.80 26.50 19.96
N VAL A 631 51.61 25.56 19.48
CA VAL A 631 53.00 25.34 19.93
C VAL A 631 53.97 25.90 18.91
#